data_AF-A0A6I3SRW8-F1
#
_entry.id   AF-A0A6I3SRW8-F1
#
_cell.length_a   1.000
_cell.length_b   1.000
_cell.length_c   1.000
_cell.angle_alpha   90.00
_cell.angle_beta   90.00
_cell.angle_gamma   90.00
#
_symmetry.space_group_name_H-M   'P 1'
#
loop_
_entity.id
_entity.type
_entity.pdbx_description
1 polymer ?
#
loop_
_entity_poly.entity_id
_entity_poly.type
_entity_poly.pdbx_seq_one_letter_code
_entity_poly.pdbx_strand_id
1 'polypeptide(L)'
;RTCKYRPDYPYKGFGTLQDARKWMSQFVYWYNEKHRHSGLQFVTPRQRHEGRAVEILEKRCKVYEEARNRHPERWARGTRNWALSDKVALNPIKEDHRRIPEGGGRFVKRMLSDPAAAACGRSEAKSLDECARLSKADQS
;
A
#
# COMPACT_ATOMS: atom_id res chain seq x y z
N ARG A 1 -1.78 5.13 10.31
CA ARG A 1 -1.37 6.11 11.35
C ARG A 1 0.03 6.62 11.02
N THR A 2 0.42 7.81 11.48
CA THR A 2 1.76 8.38 11.22
C THR A 2 2.63 8.41 12.49
N CYS A 3 3.96 8.52 12.34
CA CYS A 3 4.96 8.46 13.41
C CYS A 3 4.69 9.44 14.57
N LYS A 4 4.17 10.64 14.28
CA LYS A 4 3.95 11.73 15.23
C LYS A 4 2.96 11.43 16.37
N TYR A 5 2.19 10.34 16.25
CA TYR A 5 1.18 9.95 17.25
C TYR A 5 1.67 8.85 18.20
N ARG A 6 2.95 8.49 18.16
CA ARG A 6 3.57 7.57 19.14
C ARG A 6 3.99 8.37 20.38
N PRO A 7 3.76 7.87 21.61
CA PRO A 7 4.20 8.55 22.84
C PRO A 7 5.70 8.89 22.86
N ASP A 8 6.54 7.98 22.36
CA ASP A 8 8.00 8.17 22.31
C ASP A 8 8.48 8.95 21.07
N TYR A 9 7.61 9.73 20.42
CA TYR A 9 8.01 10.49 19.24
C TYR A 9 9.00 11.60 19.63
N PRO A 10 10.16 11.70 18.96
CA PRO A 10 11.20 12.65 19.35
C PRO A 10 10.88 14.04 18.78
N TYR A 11 10.06 14.80 19.51
CA TYR A 11 9.66 16.17 19.12
C TYR A 11 10.82 17.14 18.98
N LYS A 12 11.93 16.90 19.69
CA LYS A 12 13.17 17.70 19.61
C LYS A 12 14.11 17.25 18.47
N GLY A 13 13.72 16.25 17.68
CA GLY A 13 14.58 15.63 16.68
C GLY A 13 15.60 14.64 17.27
N PHE A 14 16.60 14.28 16.47
CA PHE A 14 17.67 13.35 16.84
C PHE A 14 19.01 14.07 16.91
N GLY A 15 19.83 13.75 17.91
CA GLY A 15 21.18 14.30 18.02
C GLY A 15 22.16 13.70 17.03
N THR A 16 21.95 12.44 16.62
CA THR A 16 22.78 11.73 15.65
C THR A 16 21.94 10.94 14.64
N LEU A 17 22.54 10.60 13.50
CA LEU A 17 21.92 9.72 12.50
C LEU A 17 21.67 8.31 13.06
N GLN A 18 22.55 7.84 13.94
CA GLN A 18 22.45 6.54 14.59
C GLN A 18 21.22 6.47 15.50
N ASP A 19 20.95 7.53 16.27
CA ASP A 19 19.75 7.63 17.11
C ASP A 19 18.48 7.62 16.26
N ALA A 20 18.48 8.35 15.14
CA ALA A 20 17.37 8.36 14.19
C ALA A 20 17.08 6.96 13.63
N ARG A 21 18.13 6.24 13.19
CA ARG A 21 18.00 4.87 12.67
C ARG A 21 17.48 3.92 13.74
N LYS A 22 18.06 3.95 14.94
CA LYS A 22 17.64 3.10 16.06
C LYS A 22 16.17 3.31 16.40
N TRP A 23 15.74 4.56 16.52
CA TRP A 23 14.36 4.90 16.80
C TRP A 23 13.42 4.45 15.67
N MET A 24 13.80 4.67 14.41
CA MET A 24 12.98 4.29 13.26
C MET A 24 12.83 2.77 13.16
N SER A 25 13.89 2.00 13.37
CA SER A 25 13.81 0.53 13.43
C SER A 25 12.84 0.05 14.51
N GLN A 26 12.90 0.64 15.70
CA GLN A 26 11.96 0.32 16.78
C GLN A 26 10.52 0.71 16.40
N PHE A 27 10.33 1.85 15.74
CA PHE A 27 9.02 2.28 15.27
C PHE A 27 8.44 1.31 14.23
N VAL A 28 9.22 0.91 13.22
CA VAL A 28 8.76 -0.04 12.19
C VAL A 28 8.37 -1.37 12.80
N TYR A 29 9.22 -1.91 13.68
CA TYR A 29 8.91 -3.15 14.40
C TYR A 29 7.60 -3.02 15.19
N TRP A 30 7.47 -1.97 16.00
CA TRP A 30 6.24 -1.75 16.76
C TRP A 30 5.02 -1.57 15.85
N TYR A 31 5.14 -0.82 14.75
CA TYR A 31 4.04 -0.55 13.83
C TYR A 31 3.53 -1.83 13.19
N ASN A 32 4.43 -2.73 12.80
CA ASN A 32 4.07 -3.97 12.12
C ASN A 32 3.57 -5.04 13.09
N GLU A 33 4.22 -5.19 14.25
CA GLU A 33 4.03 -6.34 15.14
C GLU A 33 3.11 -6.06 16.33
N LYS A 34 3.05 -4.82 16.80
CA LYS A 34 2.36 -4.47 18.07
C LYS A 34 1.18 -3.53 17.85
N HIS A 35 1.29 -2.60 16.91
CA HIS A 35 0.27 -1.59 16.69
C HIS A 35 -1.01 -2.19 16.07
N ARG A 36 -2.12 -2.10 16.81
CA ARG A 36 -3.45 -2.49 16.31
C ARG A 36 -4.04 -1.33 15.51
N HIS A 37 -4.15 -1.52 14.20
CA HIS A 37 -4.57 -0.46 13.30
C HIS A 37 -6.09 -0.40 13.22
N SER A 38 -6.70 0.75 13.53
CA SER A 38 -8.16 0.91 13.53
C SER A 38 -8.80 0.63 12.16
N GLY A 39 -8.13 1.04 11.07
CA GLY A 39 -8.55 0.74 9.70
C GLY A 39 -8.39 -0.74 9.31
N LEU A 40 -7.75 -1.56 10.14
CA LEU A 40 -7.64 -3.02 9.99
C LEU A 40 -8.42 -3.74 11.09
N GLN A 41 -9.51 -3.13 11.58
CA GLN A 41 -10.31 -3.67 12.69
C GLN A 41 -9.48 -4.05 13.92
N PHE A 42 -8.47 -3.23 14.26
CA PHE A 42 -7.55 -3.47 15.38
C PHE A 42 -6.77 -4.80 15.29
N VAL A 43 -6.46 -5.24 14.09
CA VAL A 43 -5.47 -6.27 13.80
C VAL A 43 -4.13 -5.57 13.50
N THR A 44 -3.02 -6.25 13.78
CA THR A 44 -1.68 -5.73 13.42
C THR A 44 -1.43 -5.88 11.92
N PRO A 45 -0.64 -4.98 11.29
CA PRO A 45 -0.25 -5.14 9.89
C PRO A 45 0.36 -6.52 9.60
N ARG A 46 1.20 -7.03 10.51
CA ARG A 46 1.80 -8.37 10.38
C ARG A 46 0.75 -9.48 10.36
N GLN A 47 -0.18 -9.49 11.32
CA GLN A 47 -1.26 -10.49 11.36
C GLN A 47 -2.14 -10.46 10.13
N ARG A 48 -2.38 -9.28 9.55
CA ARG A 48 -3.11 -9.18 8.28
C ARG A 48 -2.30 -9.74 7.12
N HIS A 49 -1.01 -9.42 7.05
CA HIS A 49 -0.13 -9.91 6.00
C HIS A 49 0.00 -11.45 6.02
N GLU A 50 0.02 -12.04 7.21
CA GLU A 50 0.07 -13.50 7.41
C GLU A 50 -1.30 -14.20 7.29
N GLY A 51 -2.37 -13.48 6.95
CA GLY A 51 -3.72 -14.05 6.83
C GLY A 51 -4.42 -14.40 8.16
N ARG A 52 -3.73 -14.28 9.30
CA ARG A 52 -4.27 -14.55 10.65
C ARG A 52 -5.39 -13.61 11.09
N ALA A 53 -5.62 -12.53 10.35
CA ALA A 53 -6.67 -11.55 10.65
C ALA A 53 -8.07 -12.19 10.71
N VAL A 54 -8.37 -13.15 9.84
CA VAL A 54 -9.69 -13.78 9.74
C VAL A 54 -10.04 -14.49 11.06
N GLU A 55 -9.18 -15.39 11.50
CA GLU A 55 -9.36 -16.16 12.74
C GLU A 55 -9.49 -15.23 13.98
N ILE A 56 -8.70 -14.16 14.03
CA ILE A 56 -8.76 -13.18 15.13
C ILE A 56 -10.11 -12.46 15.16
N LEU A 57 -10.64 -12.09 13.99
CA LEU A 57 -11.90 -11.34 13.89
C LEU A 57 -13.10 -12.24 14.17
N GLU A 58 -13.09 -13.48 13.71
CA GLU A 58 -14.12 -14.48 14.05
C GLU A 58 -14.21 -14.71 15.56
N LYS A 59 -13.06 -14.88 16.24
CA LYS A 59 -13.00 -14.99 17.70
C LYS A 59 -13.61 -13.76 18.38
N ARG A 60 -13.35 -12.56 17.86
CA ARG A 60 -13.93 -11.31 18.41
C ARG A 60 -15.43 -11.22 18.20
N CYS A 61 -15.96 -11.65 17.05
CA CYS A 61 -17.41 -11.72 16.84
C CYS A 61 -18.07 -12.57 17.92
N LYS A 62 -17.57 -13.80 18.15
CA LYS A 62 -18.11 -14.71 19.16
C LYS A 62 -18.11 -14.10 20.56
N VAL A 63 -16.98 -13.53 20.99
CA VAL A 63 -16.88 -12.87 22.30
C VAL A 63 -17.90 -11.73 22.46
N TYR A 64 -18.11 -10.94 21.40
CA TYR A 64 -19.08 -9.84 21.44
C TYR A 64 -20.53 -10.33 21.43
N GLU A 65 -20.82 -11.40 20.72
CA GLU A 65 -22.14 -12.05 20.71
C GLU A 65 -22.45 -12.65 22.08
N GLU A 66 -21.52 -13.39 22.68
CA GLU A 66 -21.65 -13.92 24.05
C GLU A 66 -21.82 -12.80 25.08
N ALA A 67 -21.04 -11.73 24.97
CA ALA A 67 -21.16 -10.57 25.86
C ALA A 67 -22.53 -9.90 25.73
N ARG A 68 -23.05 -9.79 24.50
CA ARG A 68 -24.39 -9.26 24.22
C ARG A 68 -25.47 -10.17 24.78
N ASN A 69 -25.36 -11.48 24.60
CA ASN A 69 -26.34 -12.44 25.10
C ASN A 69 -26.41 -12.43 26.63
N ARG A 70 -25.28 -12.21 27.32
CA ARG A 70 -25.26 -12.12 28.79
C ARG A 70 -25.93 -10.86 29.34
N HIS A 71 -25.87 -9.75 28.60
CA HIS A 71 -26.29 -8.44 29.09
C HIS A 71 -26.94 -7.61 27.98
N PRO A 72 -28.06 -8.06 27.40
CA PRO A 72 -28.67 -7.40 26.25
C PRO A 72 -29.01 -5.92 26.50
N GLU A 73 -29.27 -5.54 27.75
CA GLU A 73 -29.56 -4.17 28.19
C GLU A 73 -28.43 -3.17 27.89
N ARG A 74 -27.18 -3.62 27.80
CA ARG A 74 -26.03 -2.75 27.44
C ARG A 74 -25.93 -2.46 25.95
N TRP A 75 -26.67 -3.18 25.11
CA TRP A 75 -26.61 -3.06 23.65
C TRP A 75 -27.92 -2.53 23.08
N ALA A 76 -28.02 -1.20 22.96
CA ALA A 76 -29.14 -0.54 22.29
C ALA A 76 -29.20 -0.83 20.77
N ARG A 77 -28.08 -1.28 20.17
CA ARG A 77 -27.94 -1.66 18.76
C ARG A 77 -27.21 -3.00 18.64
N GLY A 78 -26.94 -3.45 17.41
CA GLY A 78 -26.09 -4.62 17.15
C GLY A 78 -24.67 -4.50 17.69
N THR A 79 -23.92 -5.60 17.62
CA THR A 79 -22.50 -5.63 17.97
C THR A 79 -21.66 -4.84 16.97
N ARG A 80 -20.41 -4.56 17.33
CA ARG A 80 -19.46 -3.89 16.43
C ARG A 80 -19.21 -4.73 15.19
N ASN A 81 -19.20 -4.09 14.02
CA ASN A 81 -18.80 -4.73 12.77
C ASN A 81 -17.29 -5.05 12.78
N TRP A 82 -16.96 -6.34 12.72
CA TRP A 82 -15.59 -6.86 12.65
C TRP A 82 -15.17 -7.28 11.23
N ALA A 83 -15.98 -7.04 10.20
CA ALA A 83 -15.63 -7.35 8.82
C ALA A 83 -14.40 -6.54 8.36
N LEU A 84 -13.49 -7.22 7.66
CA LEU A 84 -12.30 -6.64 7.06
C LEU A 84 -12.55 -6.35 5.58
N SER A 85 -12.10 -5.21 5.08
CA SER A 85 -12.18 -4.92 3.63
C SER A 85 -11.17 -5.76 2.86
N ASP A 86 -11.61 -6.45 1.81
CA ASP A 86 -10.75 -7.32 0.99
C ASP A 86 -9.71 -6.53 0.19
N LYS A 87 -10.09 -5.35 -0.31
CA LYS A 87 -9.24 -4.50 -1.17
C LYS A 87 -9.11 -3.10 -0.59
N VAL A 88 -7.90 -2.55 -0.66
CA VAL A 88 -7.59 -1.15 -0.34
C VAL A 88 -6.55 -0.66 -1.35
N ALA A 89 -6.78 0.49 -1.97
CA ALA A 89 -5.85 1.10 -2.93
C ALA A 89 -5.47 2.51 -2.45
N LEU A 90 -4.17 2.86 -2.55
CA LEU A 90 -3.67 4.18 -2.17
C LEU A 90 -4.02 5.26 -3.21
N ASN A 91 -4.11 4.88 -4.49
CA ASN A 91 -4.62 5.68 -5.59
C ASN A 91 -5.38 4.73 -6.53
N PRO A 92 -6.70 4.54 -6.37
CA PRO A 92 -7.46 3.71 -7.29
C PRO A 92 -7.40 4.37 -8.67
N ILE A 93 -6.85 3.67 -9.65
CA ILE A 93 -6.99 4.06 -11.05
C ILE A 93 -8.47 3.96 -11.34
N LYS A 94 -9.14 5.11 -11.53
CA LYS A 94 -10.48 5.09 -12.10
C LYS A 94 -10.32 4.49 -13.49
N GLU A 95 -11.09 3.46 -13.81
CA GLU A 95 -11.25 3.05 -15.20
C GLU A 95 -11.95 4.20 -15.91
N ASP A 96 -11.15 5.17 -16.34
CA ASP A 96 -11.54 6.27 -17.18
C ASP A 96 -11.83 5.64 -18.52
N HIS A 97 -13.09 5.27 -18.72
CA HIS A 97 -13.71 5.01 -20.00
C HIS A 97 -13.69 6.34 -20.76
N ARG A 98 -12.49 6.79 -21.14
CA ARG A 98 -12.31 7.78 -22.19
C ARG A 98 -12.84 7.13 -23.45
N ARG A 99 -14.14 7.25 -23.63
CA ARG A 99 -14.79 7.33 -24.92
C ARG A 99 -14.04 8.47 -25.61
N ILE A 100 -13.03 8.14 -26.41
CA ILE A 100 -12.41 9.11 -27.30
C ILE A 100 -13.57 9.59 -28.18
N PRO A 101 -14.02 10.85 -28.07
CA PRO A 101 -15.00 11.35 -29.01
C PRO A 101 -14.25 11.53 -30.32
N GLU A 102 -14.66 10.80 -31.35
CA GLU A 102 -14.28 11.07 -32.73
C GLU A 102 -14.79 12.47 -33.09
N GLY A 103 -13.94 13.49 -32.91
CA GLY A 103 -14.18 14.85 -33.38
C GLY A 103 -14.19 15.94 -32.31
N GLY A 104 -13.20 16.84 -32.42
CA GLY A 104 -13.33 18.23 -31.98
C GLY A 104 -12.70 18.60 -30.64
N GLY A 105 -11.42 18.98 -30.63
CA GLY A 105 -10.75 19.52 -29.44
C GLY A 105 -9.39 20.13 -29.75
N ARG A 106 -9.36 21.43 -29.98
CA ARG A 106 -8.34 22.27 -30.66
C ARG A 106 -7.03 22.49 -29.86
N PHE A 107 -6.46 21.49 -29.17
CA PHE A 107 -5.35 21.72 -28.22
C PHE A 107 -4.11 20.79 -28.33
N VAL A 108 -4.02 19.95 -29.38
CA VAL A 108 -2.79 19.18 -29.68
C VAL A 108 -2.37 19.36 -31.13
N LYS A 109 -2.22 20.62 -31.57
CA LYS A 109 -1.57 20.91 -32.85
C LYS A 109 -0.42 21.89 -32.67
N ARG A 110 0.58 21.49 -31.89
CA ARG A 110 1.92 22.10 -31.92
C ARG A 110 3.01 21.15 -31.44
N MET A 111 3.09 19.96 -32.03
CA MET A 111 4.29 19.10 -31.91
C MET A 111 4.58 18.26 -33.18
N LEU A 112 3.78 18.37 -34.24
CA LEU A 112 3.97 17.60 -35.49
C LEU A 112 3.99 18.51 -36.74
N SER A 113 4.64 19.66 -36.63
CA SER A 113 4.87 20.54 -37.78
C SER A 113 6.23 21.24 -37.75
N ASP A 114 7.24 20.60 -37.14
CA ASP A 114 8.64 20.98 -37.32
C ASP A 114 9.32 19.92 -38.20
N PRO A 115 9.65 20.23 -39.46
CA PRO A 115 10.33 19.29 -40.37
C PRO A 115 11.83 19.08 -40.06
N ALA A 116 12.34 19.56 -38.91
CA ALA A 116 13.78 19.55 -38.61
C ALA A 116 14.28 18.34 -37.77
N ALA A 117 13.40 17.46 -37.28
CA ALA A 117 13.81 16.32 -36.44
C ALA A 117 13.81 14.96 -37.19
N ALA A 118 13.54 14.97 -38.50
CA ALA A 118 13.41 13.77 -39.32
C ALA A 118 14.66 13.49 -40.18
N ALA A 119 15.87 13.47 -39.61
CA ALA A 119 17.05 12.93 -40.32
C ALA A 119 18.29 12.73 -39.41
N CYS A 120 18.26 11.75 -38.52
CA CYS A 120 19.40 10.88 -38.13
C CYS A 120 18.85 9.99 -36.99
N GLY A 121 18.67 8.68 -37.06
CA GLY A 121 19.29 7.61 -37.82
C GLY A 121 19.10 6.39 -36.90
N ARG A 122 18.35 5.38 -37.36
CA ARG A 122 18.06 4.14 -36.63
C ARG A 122 19.32 3.30 -36.44
N SER A 123 19.42 2.59 -35.31
CA SER A 123 19.75 1.15 -35.13
C SER A 123 20.38 0.98 -33.72
N GLU A 124 20.10 0.00 -32.86
CA GLU A 124 19.59 -1.37 -33.01
C GLU A 124 18.81 -1.75 -31.74
N ALA A 125 17.64 -2.37 -31.90
CA ALA A 125 17.01 -3.13 -30.84
C ALA A 125 17.62 -4.53 -30.87
N LYS A 126 18.45 -4.88 -29.88
CA LYS A 126 18.94 -6.25 -29.72
C LYS A 126 17.79 -7.14 -29.24
N SER A 127 17.59 -8.23 -29.99
CA SER A 127 16.66 -9.31 -29.68
C SER A 127 16.95 -9.93 -28.31
N LEU A 128 15.90 -10.35 -27.60
CA LEU A 128 15.97 -11.02 -26.30
C LEU A 128 16.78 -12.33 -26.30
N ASP A 129 17.10 -12.89 -27.47
CA ASP A 129 17.95 -14.09 -27.59
C ASP A 129 19.46 -13.81 -27.43
N GLU A 130 19.92 -12.55 -27.51
CA GLU A 130 21.35 -12.23 -27.34
C GLU A 130 21.74 -12.09 -25.86
N CYS A 131 20.81 -11.69 -24.98
CA CYS A 131 21.06 -11.57 -23.54
C CYS A 131 21.28 -12.93 -22.85
N ALA A 132 20.75 -14.02 -23.39
CA ALA A 132 20.89 -15.35 -22.80
C ALA A 132 22.29 -15.98 -23.02
N ARG A 133 23.09 -15.49 -23.98
CA ARG A 133 24.45 -16.01 -24.22
C ARG A 133 25.51 -15.38 -23.32
N LEU A 134 25.25 -14.20 -22.75
CA LEU A 134 26.21 -13.50 -21.88
C LEU A 134 26.19 -14.00 -20.42
N SER A 135 25.24 -14.85 -20.04
CA SER A 135 25.15 -15.39 -18.67
C SER A 135 26.01 -16.64 -18.41
N LYS A 136 26.73 -17.17 -19.39
CA LYS A 136 27.55 -18.40 -19.23
C LYS A 136 29.07 -18.18 -19.22
N ALA A 137 29.56 -16.94 -19.28
CA ALA A 137 30.99 -16.66 -19.28
C ALA A 137 31.57 -16.23 -17.92
N ASP A 138 30.76 -16.12 -16.87
CA ASP A 138 31.17 -15.55 -15.56
C ASP A 138 31.19 -16.60 -14.43
N GLN A 139 31.41 -17.87 -14.78
CA GLN A 139 31.72 -18.95 -13.83
C GLN A 139 32.98 -19.70 -14.29
N SER A 140 34.15 -19.09 -14.08
CA SER A 140 35.46 -19.74 -13.91
C SER A 140 36.40 -18.79 -13.20
#